data_AF-A0A2I0AM47-F1
#
_entry.id   AF-A0A2I0AM47-F1
#
_cell.length_a   1.000
_cell.length_b   1.000
_cell.length_c   1.000
_cell.angle_alpha   90.00
_cell.angle_beta   90.00
_cell.angle_gamma   90.00
#
_symmetry.space_group_name_H-M   'P 1'
#
loop_
_entity.id
_entity.type
_entity.pdbx_description
1 polymer ?
#
loop_
_entity_poly.entity_id
_entity_poly.type
_entity_poly.pdbx_seq_one_letter_code
_entity_poly.pdbx_strand_id
1 'polypeptide(L)'
;MVVNGRPVKRAKRRVTADLYDFFSFPSSSSSSDADDDLDGPFRSNVQVFLSRHARLLPPPSILPPPSPAGHLLTWRIGFGLGEWAVGGGDDSLSLARSPTADTVELDVVEEDVLRSKSVYCDQCRVVGWSGHPVCRKRYHFIIRNSANLLSDSHYKCPFCGSLVQRVDSSCPSCNYDITAEVLENWPHHQLEDPTHLLHGVVHANGYGHLLRVNGRDGGSARLTGSEIMDFWDRLCKMLHVRYGIHSFIFSSVIWKFLL
;
A
#
# COMPACT_ATOMS: atom_id res chain seq x y z
N MET A 1 -14.80 -19.52 58.86
CA MET A 1 -14.78 -19.95 57.44
C MET A 1 -14.12 -18.86 56.63
N VAL A 2 -12.88 -19.06 56.17
CA VAL A 2 -12.16 -18.09 55.32
C VAL A 2 -12.28 -18.59 53.88
N VAL A 3 -12.97 -17.81 53.04
CA VAL A 3 -13.23 -18.13 51.64
C VAL A 3 -12.00 -17.73 50.82
N ASN A 4 -11.21 -18.72 50.39
CA ASN A 4 -10.10 -18.52 49.46
C ASN A 4 -10.64 -18.26 48.04
N GLY A 5 -10.61 -17.00 47.61
CA GLY A 5 -10.95 -16.60 46.24
C GLY A 5 -9.94 -17.14 45.23
N ARG A 6 -10.40 -17.90 44.25
CA ARG A 6 -9.59 -18.41 43.13
C ARG A 6 -9.19 -17.24 42.21
N PRO A 7 -7.93 -17.13 41.76
CA PRO A 7 -7.54 -16.10 40.82
C PRO A 7 -8.16 -16.38 39.46
N VAL A 8 -8.95 -15.42 38.96
CA VAL A 8 -9.57 -15.48 37.64
C VAL A 8 -8.47 -15.42 36.59
N LYS A 9 -8.33 -16.50 35.80
CA LYS A 9 -7.38 -16.59 34.68
C LYS A 9 -7.66 -15.45 33.71
N ARG A 10 -6.71 -14.53 33.58
CA ARG A 10 -6.70 -13.45 32.57
C ARG A 10 -6.86 -14.07 31.19
N ALA A 11 -8.03 -13.91 30.59
CA ALA A 11 -8.28 -14.33 29.23
C ALA A 11 -7.29 -13.61 28.29
N LYS A 12 -6.58 -14.37 27.45
CA LYS A 12 -5.75 -13.82 26.39
C LYS A 12 -6.64 -13.02 25.44
N ARG A 13 -6.55 -11.69 25.53
CA ARG A 13 -7.07 -10.72 24.57
C ARG A 13 -6.64 -11.14 23.17
N ARG A 14 -7.59 -11.57 22.32
CA ARG A 14 -7.33 -11.76 20.89
C ARG A 14 -6.93 -10.41 20.31
N VAL A 15 -5.79 -10.38 19.64
CA VAL A 15 -5.21 -9.21 18.97
C VAL A 15 -6.00 -8.94 17.69
N THR A 16 -7.09 -8.18 17.78
CA THR A 16 -7.49 -7.31 16.66
C THR A 16 -6.67 -6.03 16.84
N ALA A 17 -5.64 -5.86 16.01
CA ALA A 17 -4.78 -4.68 16.04
C ALA A 17 -5.64 -3.43 15.81
N ASP A 18 -5.45 -2.40 16.64
CA ASP A 18 -6.07 -1.09 16.45
C ASP A 18 -5.58 -0.53 15.11
N LEU A 19 -6.45 -0.47 14.09
CA LEU A 19 -6.10 0.09 12.78
C LEU A 19 -5.94 1.60 12.89
N TYR A 20 -5.03 2.18 12.09
CA TYR A 20 -4.91 3.63 11.99
C TYR A 20 -6.11 4.21 11.24
N ASP A 21 -6.55 5.42 11.58
CA ASP A 21 -7.56 6.13 10.81
C ASP A 21 -6.96 6.72 9.54
N PHE A 22 -7.48 6.35 8.37
CA PHE A 22 -6.95 6.80 7.07
C PHE A 22 -6.99 8.32 6.92
N PHE A 23 -8.02 8.97 7.45
CA PHE A 23 -8.26 10.40 7.22
C PHE A 23 -7.42 11.31 8.11
N SER A 24 -7.00 10.82 9.27
CA SER A 24 -6.17 11.59 10.20
C SER A 24 -4.71 11.11 10.27
N PHE A 25 -4.37 9.91 9.79
CA PHE A 25 -3.00 9.42 9.85
C PHE A 25 -2.07 10.15 8.85
N PRO A 26 -0.80 10.43 9.24
CA PRO A 26 -0.30 10.49 10.62
C PRO A 26 -0.95 11.65 11.40
N SER A 27 -1.40 11.37 12.63
CA SER A 27 -2.15 12.33 13.45
C SER A 27 -1.27 13.52 13.83
N SER A 28 -1.73 14.73 13.51
CA SER A 28 -0.99 15.98 13.74
C SER A 28 -1.10 16.54 15.17
N SER A 29 -1.65 15.78 16.12
CA SER A 29 -1.98 16.31 17.45
C SER A 29 -0.77 16.43 18.37
N SER A 30 -0.30 17.66 18.48
CA SER A 30 0.20 18.38 19.67
C SER A 30 -0.08 17.80 21.07
N SER A 31 0.32 16.57 21.34
CA SER A 31 0.45 16.01 22.68
C SER A 31 1.79 15.28 22.76
N SER A 32 2.80 15.96 23.30
CA SER A 32 3.93 15.49 24.13
C SER A 32 4.50 14.06 24.05
N ASP A 33 4.18 13.25 23.06
CA ASP A 33 4.86 12.01 22.74
C ASP A 33 5.79 12.36 21.58
N ALA A 34 7.02 12.75 21.95
CA ALA A 34 8.11 13.13 21.06
C ALA A 34 8.61 12.00 20.15
N ASP A 35 7.77 10.99 19.87
CA ASP A 35 8.17 9.73 19.28
C ASP A 35 7.87 9.65 17.79
N ASP A 36 6.80 10.29 17.26
CA ASP A 36 6.41 10.18 15.84
C ASP A 36 6.99 11.27 14.91
N ASP A 37 7.71 12.25 15.46
CA ASP A 37 8.40 13.26 14.64
C ASP A 37 9.70 12.64 14.07
N LEU A 38 9.65 12.28 12.79
CA LEU A 38 10.77 11.63 12.11
C LEU A 38 11.80 12.68 11.65
N ASP A 39 12.87 12.85 12.41
CA ASP A 39 13.98 13.72 12.01
C ASP A 39 14.92 13.05 10.99
N GLY A 40 15.35 13.83 9.98
CA GLY A 40 16.33 13.41 8.99
C GLY A 40 15.79 13.12 7.58
N PRO A 41 16.59 12.47 6.71
CA PRO A 41 16.23 12.25 5.31
C PRO A 41 15.29 11.04 5.13
N PHE A 42 14.49 11.06 4.06
CA PHE A 42 13.55 10.00 3.68
C PHE A 42 14.07 8.56 3.86
N ARG A 43 15.30 8.25 3.42
CA ARG A 43 15.89 6.90 3.55
C ARG A 43 15.92 6.36 4.98
N SER A 44 16.10 7.23 5.97
CA SER A 44 16.11 6.87 7.37
C SER A 44 14.67 6.80 7.89
N ASN A 45 13.88 7.82 7.58
CA ASN A 45 12.50 7.97 8.04
C ASN A 45 11.61 6.81 7.56
N VAL A 46 11.74 6.38 6.32
CA VAL A 46 10.95 5.26 5.77
C VAL A 46 11.23 3.95 6.51
N GLN A 47 12.48 3.69 6.92
CA GLN A 47 12.80 2.46 7.65
C GLN A 47 12.22 2.49 9.07
N VAL A 48 12.31 3.64 9.76
CA VAL A 48 11.68 3.84 11.07
C VAL A 48 10.16 3.69 10.97
N PHE A 49 9.54 4.36 10.00
CA PHE A 49 8.11 4.27 9.72
C PHE A 49 7.66 2.82 9.51
N LEU A 50 8.34 2.07 8.64
CA LEU A 50 7.99 0.68 8.37
C LEU A 50 8.13 -0.21 9.61
N SER A 51 9.17 0.01 10.41
CA SER A 51 9.37 -0.76 11.65
C SER A 51 8.29 -0.50 12.71
N ARG A 52 7.69 0.70 12.70
CA ARG A 52 6.68 1.12 13.68
C ARG A 52 5.26 0.76 13.27
N HIS A 53 4.92 0.96 12.00
CA HIS A 53 3.51 0.92 11.55
C HIS A 53 3.19 -0.29 10.68
N ALA A 54 4.19 -0.98 10.12
CA ALA A 54 3.98 -1.98 9.08
C ALA A 54 4.34 -3.41 9.52
N ARG A 55 3.69 -4.39 8.88
CA ARG A 55 4.08 -5.81 8.95
C ARG A 55 4.73 -6.25 7.64
N LEU A 56 5.79 -7.03 7.72
CA LEU A 56 6.46 -7.60 6.54
C LEU A 56 5.65 -8.78 5.97
N LEU A 57 5.57 -8.88 4.64
CA LEU A 57 4.90 -9.96 3.90
C LEU A 57 5.88 -10.72 2.98
N PRO A 58 5.74 -12.07 2.87
CA PRO A 58 4.90 -12.93 3.70
C PRO A 58 5.42 -12.95 5.16
N PRO A 59 4.58 -13.34 6.14
CA PRO A 59 5.02 -13.43 7.53
C PRO A 59 6.29 -14.29 7.64
N PRO A 60 7.27 -13.91 8.49
CA PRO A 60 8.56 -14.59 8.57
C PRO A 60 8.46 -16.11 8.84
N SER A 61 7.33 -16.55 9.41
CA SER A 61 7.01 -17.95 9.70
C SER A 61 6.69 -18.82 8.48
N ILE A 62 6.48 -18.24 7.29
CA ILE A 62 6.12 -18.95 6.04
C ILE A 62 7.02 -18.50 4.87
N LEU A 63 8.23 -18.03 5.15
CA LEU A 63 9.16 -17.69 4.08
C LEU A 63 9.47 -18.95 3.27
N PRO A 64 9.10 -19.01 1.97
CA PRO A 64 9.67 -20.01 1.08
C PRO A 64 11.19 -19.81 1.03
N PRO A 65 11.98 -20.82 0.61
CA PRO A 65 13.40 -20.61 0.34
C PRO A 65 13.62 -19.40 -0.57
N PRO A 66 14.77 -18.70 -0.47
CA PRO A 66 15.01 -17.44 -1.16
C PRO A 66 14.72 -17.59 -2.64
N SER A 67 13.61 -17.00 -3.09
CA SER A 67 13.27 -16.98 -4.50
C SER A 67 14.13 -15.94 -5.20
N PRO A 68 14.42 -16.11 -6.50
CA PRO A 68 15.11 -15.11 -7.31
C PRO A 68 14.38 -13.74 -7.36
N ALA A 69 13.11 -13.69 -6.94
CA ALA A 69 12.35 -12.45 -6.69
C ALA A 69 12.78 -11.69 -5.40
N GLY A 70 13.87 -12.09 -4.74
CA GLY A 70 14.37 -11.50 -3.49
C GLY A 70 14.93 -10.07 -3.61
N HIS A 71 14.55 -9.32 -4.64
CA HIS A 71 14.81 -7.89 -4.80
C HIS A 71 13.59 -7.03 -4.44
N LEU A 72 12.42 -7.61 -4.16
CA LEU A 72 11.24 -6.91 -3.67
C LEU A 72 10.89 -7.36 -2.24
N LEU A 73 10.69 -6.40 -1.35
CA LEU A 73 10.26 -6.61 0.03
C LEU A 73 8.97 -5.81 0.28
N THR A 74 7.88 -6.49 0.60
CA THR A 74 6.58 -5.84 0.78
C THR A 74 6.24 -5.70 2.25
N TRP A 75 6.00 -4.47 2.67
CA TRP A 75 5.46 -4.11 3.97
C TRP A 75 4.01 -3.68 3.83
N ARG A 76 3.18 -3.98 4.81
CA ARG A 76 1.75 -3.68 4.77
C ARG A 76 1.27 -2.96 6.02
N ILE A 77 0.42 -1.97 5.83
CA ILE A 77 -0.20 -1.17 6.89
C ILE A 77 -1.70 -1.17 6.64
N GLY A 78 -2.50 -1.45 7.67
CA GLY A 78 -3.96 -1.43 7.59
C GLY A 78 -4.54 -0.15 8.17
N PHE A 79 -5.52 0.42 7.49
CA PHE A 79 -6.24 1.62 7.88
C PHE A 79 -7.74 1.35 7.98
N GLY A 80 -8.41 1.91 8.99
CA GLY A 80 -9.86 2.03 9.06
C GLY A 80 -10.33 3.29 8.32
N LEU A 81 -11.49 3.23 7.68
CA LEU A 81 -12.13 4.37 7.02
C LEU A 81 -13.32 4.95 7.83
N GLY A 82 -13.37 4.71 9.15
CA GLY A 82 -14.37 5.19 10.12
C GLY A 82 -15.71 5.71 9.58
N GLU A 83 -16.83 5.06 9.94
CA GLU A 83 -18.18 5.50 9.60
C GLU A 83 -18.36 7.01 9.79
N TRP A 84 -18.53 7.76 8.70
CA TRP A 84 -19.17 9.06 8.78
C TRP A 84 -20.61 8.77 9.18
N ALA A 85 -20.92 8.88 10.48
CA ALA A 85 -22.28 8.89 10.95
C ALA A 85 -22.98 10.08 10.28
N VAL A 86 -23.66 9.83 9.16
CA VAL A 86 -24.62 10.76 8.58
C VAL A 86 -25.70 10.93 9.62
N GLY A 87 -25.63 12.04 10.35
CA GLY A 87 -26.66 12.42 11.29
C GLY A 87 -27.97 12.69 10.55
N GLY A 88 -28.98 11.90 10.89
CA GLY A 88 -30.40 12.29 10.75
C GLY A 88 -31.18 11.50 9.71
N GLY A 89 -32.13 10.70 10.17
CA GLY A 89 -33.23 10.17 9.37
C GLY A 89 -33.45 8.69 9.57
N ASP A 90 -34.69 8.31 9.74
CA ASP A 90 -35.21 7.07 10.26
C ASP A 90 -35.31 5.91 9.24
N ASP A 91 -35.28 4.72 9.83
CA ASP A 91 -35.98 3.50 9.45
C ASP A 91 -35.52 2.62 8.26
N SER A 92 -35.46 1.33 8.61
CA SER A 92 -35.62 0.14 7.77
C SER A 92 -34.42 -0.43 6.98
N LEU A 93 -34.00 -1.63 7.46
CA LEU A 93 -33.24 -2.70 6.79
C LEU A 93 -31.70 -2.60 6.77
N SER A 94 -31.09 -2.65 7.96
CA SER A 94 -29.69 -3.09 8.10
C SER A 94 -29.57 -4.61 7.87
N LEU A 95 -29.43 -5.03 6.61
CA LEU A 95 -28.77 -6.30 6.29
C LEU A 95 -27.39 -6.27 6.93
N ALA A 96 -27.10 -7.25 7.79
CA ALA A 96 -25.87 -7.36 8.58
C ALA A 96 -24.62 -7.08 7.71
N ARG A 97 -24.09 -5.85 7.82
CA ARG A 97 -22.91 -5.40 7.11
C ARG A 97 -21.71 -6.06 7.79
N SER A 98 -20.98 -6.90 7.06
CA SER A 98 -19.82 -7.64 7.59
C SER A 98 -18.81 -6.66 8.20
N PRO A 99 -18.26 -6.92 9.41
CA PRO A 99 -17.31 -6.04 10.11
C PRO A 99 -15.95 -5.88 9.41
N THR A 100 -15.76 -6.49 8.24
CA THR A 100 -14.57 -6.39 7.39
C THR A 100 -14.65 -5.29 6.33
N ALA A 101 -15.79 -4.61 6.20
CA ALA A 101 -16.11 -3.80 5.04
C ALA A 101 -15.49 -2.39 5.03
N ASP A 102 -14.91 -1.91 6.14
CA ASP A 102 -14.45 -0.52 6.24
C ASP A 102 -12.94 -0.31 6.44
N THR A 103 -12.09 -1.11 5.78
CA THR A 103 -10.63 -0.99 5.88
C THR A 103 -9.90 -0.89 4.53
N VAL A 104 -8.74 -0.23 4.50
CA VAL A 104 -7.88 -0.10 3.31
C VAL A 104 -6.46 -0.49 3.69
N GLU A 105 -5.72 -1.12 2.79
CA GLU A 105 -4.33 -1.53 3.01
C GLU A 105 -3.38 -0.70 2.14
N LEU A 106 -2.34 -0.14 2.76
CA LEU A 106 -1.18 0.44 2.08
C LEU A 106 -0.06 -0.60 2.05
N ASP A 107 0.39 -0.94 0.86
CA ASP A 107 1.62 -1.69 0.64
C ASP A 107 2.77 -0.76 0.34
N VAL A 108 3.86 -0.93 1.07
CA VAL A 108 5.15 -0.30 0.79
C VAL A 108 6.09 -1.38 0.29
N VAL A 109 6.35 -1.38 -1.02
CA VAL A 109 7.27 -2.33 -1.65
C VAL A 109 8.64 -1.66 -1.78
N GLU A 110 9.59 -2.14 -0.99
CA GLU A 110 11.00 -1.80 -1.15
C GLU A 110 11.60 -2.63 -2.29
N GLU A 111 12.21 -1.95 -3.26
CA GLU A 111 12.82 -2.56 -4.43
C GLU A 111 14.32 -2.27 -4.49
N ASP A 112 15.12 -3.33 -4.60
CA ASP A 112 16.54 -3.24 -4.96
C ASP A 112 16.67 -3.03 -6.47
N VAL A 113 16.99 -1.80 -6.84
CA VAL A 113 17.05 -1.32 -8.23
C VAL A 113 18.13 -2.05 -9.03
N LEU A 114 19.23 -2.46 -8.39
CA LEU A 114 20.33 -3.13 -9.09
C LEU A 114 20.01 -4.58 -9.46
N ARG A 115 19.09 -5.19 -8.72
CA ARG A 115 18.63 -6.56 -8.95
C ARG A 115 17.29 -6.61 -9.69
N SER A 116 16.67 -5.46 -9.90
CA SER A 116 15.43 -5.31 -10.66
C SER A 116 15.68 -5.34 -12.17
N LYS A 117 14.62 -5.70 -12.92
CA LYS A 117 14.58 -5.58 -14.38
C LYS A 117 14.60 -4.13 -14.86
N SER A 118 14.11 -3.21 -14.03
CA SER A 118 14.00 -1.78 -14.35
C SER A 118 14.94 -0.98 -13.46
N VAL A 119 16.19 -0.85 -13.92
CA VAL A 119 17.25 -0.11 -13.22
C VAL A 119 17.01 1.41 -13.25
N TYR A 120 16.31 1.89 -14.29
CA TYR A 120 16.03 3.31 -14.47
C TYR A 120 14.59 3.61 -14.08
N CYS A 121 14.38 4.76 -13.45
CA CYS A 121 13.04 5.29 -13.27
C CYS A 121 12.66 6.09 -14.52
N ASP A 122 11.58 5.66 -15.19
CA ASP A 122 11.11 6.33 -16.40
C ASP A 122 10.77 7.80 -16.15
N GLN A 123 10.20 8.11 -14.98
CA GLN A 123 9.88 9.49 -14.60
C GLN A 123 11.15 10.34 -14.43
N CYS A 124 12.20 9.79 -13.80
CA CYS A 124 13.49 10.47 -13.66
C CYS A 124 14.25 10.63 -14.99
N ARG A 125 14.17 9.61 -15.86
CA ARG A 125 14.82 9.62 -17.17
C ARG A 125 14.30 10.78 -18.03
N VAL A 126 12.99 10.99 -18.01
CA VAL A 126 12.32 12.06 -18.77
C VAL A 126 12.62 13.46 -18.21
N VAL A 127 12.87 13.61 -16.91
CA VAL A 127 13.16 14.91 -16.26
C VAL A 127 14.65 15.27 -16.16
N GLY A 128 15.52 14.57 -16.90
CA GLY A 128 16.92 14.98 -17.08
C GLY A 128 17.97 14.17 -16.31
N TRP A 129 17.59 13.08 -15.62
CA TRP A 129 18.57 12.14 -15.04
C TRP A 129 19.22 11.21 -16.08
N SER A 130 18.76 11.27 -17.34
CA SER A 130 19.29 10.46 -18.45
C SER A 130 19.26 8.95 -18.11
N GLY A 131 20.17 8.16 -18.69
CA GLY A 131 20.35 6.73 -18.41
C GLY A 131 21.20 6.43 -17.17
N HIS A 132 21.15 7.27 -16.12
CA HIS A 132 21.88 7.00 -14.87
C HIS A 132 20.93 6.57 -13.75
N PRO A 133 21.27 5.52 -12.97
CA PRO A 133 20.45 5.12 -11.83
C PRO A 133 20.46 6.24 -10.76
N VAL A 134 19.27 6.69 -10.38
CA VAL A 134 19.10 7.78 -9.39
C VAL A 134 19.47 7.30 -7.98
N CYS A 135 19.17 6.05 -7.66
CA CYS A 135 19.43 5.44 -6.36
C CYS A 135 19.43 3.90 -6.46
N ARG A 136 20.01 3.22 -5.47
CA ARG A 136 20.03 1.75 -5.37
C ARG A 136 18.72 1.14 -4.85
N LYS A 137 17.90 1.93 -4.16
CA LYS A 137 16.62 1.49 -3.60
C LYS A 137 15.50 2.45 -3.99
N ARG A 138 14.36 1.91 -4.41
CA ARG A 138 13.13 2.68 -4.62
C ARG A 138 11.98 2.05 -3.83
N TYR A 139 11.03 2.86 -3.40
CA TYR A 139 9.91 2.44 -2.57
C TYR A 139 8.61 2.75 -3.30
N HIS A 140 7.77 1.74 -3.47
CA HIS A 140 6.46 1.87 -4.08
C HIS A 140 5.41 1.91 -2.98
N PHE A 141 4.62 2.97 -2.92
CA PHE A 141 3.50 3.13 -2.01
C PHE A 141 2.21 2.86 -2.79
N ILE A 142 1.54 1.77 -2.47
CA ILE A 142 0.44 1.23 -3.26
C ILE A 142 -0.78 1.02 -2.39
N ILE A 143 -1.90 1.63 -2.77
CA ILE A 143 -3.22 1.25 -2.27
C ILE A 143 -3.92 0.52 -3.41
N ARG A 144 -4.22 -0.77 -3.22
CA ARG A 144 -4.92 -1.56 -4.24
C ARG A 144 -6.42 -1.31 -4.15
N ASN A 145 -7.10 -1.40 -5.29
CA ASN A 145 -8.56 -1.36 -5.30
C ASN A 145 -9.11 -2.61 -4.60
N SER A 146 -10.04 -2.41 -3.67
CA SER A 146 -10.65 -3.48 -2.88
C SER A 146 -11.37 -4.54 -3.73
N ALA A 147 -11.82 -4.16 -4.94
CA ALA A 147 -12.38 -5.11 -5.91
C ALA A 147 -11.37 -6.20 -6.35
N ASN A 148 -10.07 -5.98 -6.10
CA ASN A 148 -8.97 -6.90 -6.42
C ASN A 148 -8.39 -7.60 -5.17
N LEU A 149 -9.03 -7.56 -3.99
CA LEU A 149 -8.49 -8.19 -2.76
C LEU A 149 -8.36 -9.71 -2.81
N LEU A 150 -8.84 -10.36 -3.86
CA LEU A 150 -8.52 -11.76 -4.17
C LEU A 150 -7.04 -11.96 -4.61
N SER A 151 -6.30 -10.86 -4.86
CA SER A 151 -4.97 -10.85 -5.50
C SER A 151 -3.80 -11.37 -4.68
N ASP A 152 -3.91 -11.54 -3.36
CA ASP A 152 -2.81 -12.17 -2.61
C ASP A 152 -2.71 -13.68 -2.90
N SER A 153 -3.83 -14.31 -3.29
CA SER A 153 -3.91 -15.74 -3.61
C SER A 153 -4.14 -16.02 -5.10
N HIS A 154 -4.43 -15.00 -5.91
CA HIS A 154 -4.74 -15.14 -7.33
C HIS A 154 -3.96 -14.13 -8.17
N TYR A 155 -3.59 -14.52 -9.38
CA TYR A 155 -2.94 -13.67 -10.37
C TYR A 155 -3.73 -13.66 -11.68
N LYS A 156 -3.53 -12.62 -12.50
CA LYS A 156 -4.16 -12.52 -13.82
C LYS A 156 -3.35 -13.35 -14.81
N CYS A 157 -3.99 -14.26 -15.54
CA CYS A 157 -3.37 -15.03 -16.60
C CYS A 157 -2.83 -14.07 -17.67
N PRO A 158 -1.54 -14.17 -18.07
CA PRO A 158 -0.96 -13.25 -19.05
C PRO A 158 -1.57 -13.42 -20.46
N PHE A 159 -2.17 -14.57 -20.75
CA PHE A 159 -2.74 -14.86 -22.06
C PHE A 159 -4.20 -14.42 -22.21
N CYS A 160 -5.05 -14.72 -21.22
CA CYS A 160 -6.49 -14.45 -21.32
C CYS A 160 -7.04 -13.49 -20.26
N GLY A 161 -6.22 -13.07 -19.28
CA GLY A 161 -6.63 -12.15 -18.22
C GLY A 161 -7.46 -12.75 -17.08
N SER A 162 -7.85 -14.03 -17.16
CA SER A 162 -8.61 -14.72 -16.11
C SER A 162 -7.83 -14.83 -14.81
N LEU A 163 -8.53 -14.82 -13.66
CA LEU A 163 -7.90 -15.04 -12.35
C LEU A 163 -7.51 -16.50 -12.17
N VAL A 164 -6.25 -16.74 -11.79
CA VAL A 164 -5.65 -18.06 -11.56
C VAL A 164 -5.14 -18.12 -10.14
N GLN A 165 -5.35 -19.22 -9.42
CA GLN A 165 -4.88 -19.33 -8.05
C GLN A 165 -3.36 -19.59 -8.02
N ARG A 166 -2.65 -19.10 -7.00
CA ARG A 166 -1.18 -19.23 -6.89
C ARG A 166 -0.65 -20.67 -6.83
N VAL A 167 -1.53 -21.63 -6.58
CA VAL A 167 -1.22 -23.06 -6.53
C VAL A 167 -1.43 -23.76 -7.88
N ASP A 168 -2.11 -23.11 -8.82
CA ASP A 168 -2.41 -23.69 -10.12
C ASP A 168 -1.18 -23.59 -11.03
N SER A 169 -0.81 -24.72 -11.64
CA SER A 169 0.26 -24.78 -12.64
C SER A 169 -0.19 -24.32 -14.03
N SER A 170 -1.51 -24.22 -14.27
CA SER A 170 -2.09 -23.78 -15.52
C SER A 170 -3.34 -22.92 -15.29
N CYS A 171 -3.65 -22.03 -16.24
CA CYS A 171 -4.84 -21.20 -16.18
C CYS A 171 -6.10 -22.05 -16.41
N PRO A 172 -7.10 -22.06 -15.50
CA PRO A 172 -8.31 -22.87 -15.66
C PRO A 172 -9.18 -22.44 -16.86
N SER A 173 -8.99 -21.22 -17.36
CA SER A 173 -9.81 -20.65 -18.44
C SER A 173 -9.26 -20.90 -19.84
N CYS A 174 -7.93 -20.92 -20.01
CA CYS A 174 -7.29 -21.04 -21.33
C CYS A 174 -6.23 -22.14 -21.38
N ASN A 175 -6.02 -22.84 -20.27
CA ASN A 175 -5.01 -23.88 -20.09
C ASN A 175 -3.57 -23.41 -20.38
N TYR A 176 -3.29 -22.12 -20.26
CA TYR A 176 -1.94 -21.57 -20.35
C TYR A 176 -1.11 -22.05 -19.17
N ASP A 177 0.02 -22.71 -19.43
CA ASP A 177 0.95 -23.15 -18.38
C ASP A 177 1.70 -21.98 -17.77
N ILE A 178 1.66 -21.89 -16.45
CA ILE A 178 2.40 -20.87 -15.70
C ILE A 178 3.81 -21.36 -15.46
N THR A 179 4.72 -20.83 -16.26
CA THR A 179 6.15 -21.09 -16.12
C THR A 179 6.73 -20.40 -14.89
N ALA A 180 7.88 -20.89 -14.42
CA ALA A 180 8.63 -20.23 -13.34
C ALA A 180 8.96 -18.76 -13.67
N GLU A 181 9.23 -18.45 -14.94
CA GLU A 181 9.50 -17.08 -15.40
C GLU A 181 8.28 -16.15 -15.22
N VAL A 182 7.06 -16.64 -15.47
CA VAL A 182 5.83 -15.87 -15.24
C VAL A 182 5.65 -15.59 -13.75
N LEU A 183 5.95 -16.57 -12.89
CA LEU A 183 5.90 -16.42 -11.45
C LEU A 183 6.96 -15.43 -10.92
N GLU A 184 8.16 -15.42 -11.50
CA GLU A 184 9.22 -14.46 -11.19
C GLU A 184 8.89 -13.03 -11.62
N ASN A 185 8.13 -12.88 -12.72
CA ASN A 185 7.74 -11.58 -13.26
C ASN A 185 6.49 -11.01 -12.61
N TRP A 186 5.68 -11.87 -12.00
CA TRP A 186 4.41 -11.52 -11.37
C TRP A 186 4.51 -10.34 -10.39
N PRO A 187 5.49 -10.29 -9.46
CA PRO A 187 5.62 -9.14 -8.56
C PRO A 187 5.76 -7.80 -9.29
N HIS A 188 6.46 -7.77 -10.43
CA HIS A 188 6.58 -6.56 -11.24
C HIS A 188 5.27 -6.19 -11.94
N HIS A 189 4.55 -7.17 -12.50
CA HIS A 189 3.23 -6.91 -13.08
C HIS A 189 2.25 -6.34 -12.07
N GLN A 190 2.35 -6.76 -10.80
CA GLN A 190 1.54 -6.19 -9.73
C GLN A 190 1.85 -4.71 -9.52
N LEU A 191 3.12 -4.29 -9.59
CA LEU A 191 3.48 -2.86 -9.50
C LEU A 191 2.91 -2.04 -10.66
N GLU A 192 2.66 -2.65 -11.82
CA GLU A 192 2.19 -1.96 -13.03
C GLU A 192 0.66 -1.92 -13.16
N ASP A 193 -0.11 -2.50 -12.23
CA ASP A 193 -1.57 -2.64 -12.35
C ASP A 193 -2.29 -1.26 -12.39
N PRO A 194 -2.96 -0.91 -13.51
CA PRO A 194 -3.62 0.39 -13.71
C PRO A 194 -4.77 0.67 -12.74
N THR A 195 -5.25 -0.34 -12.03
CA THR A 195 -6.40 -0.24 -11.12
C THR A 195 -6.02 0.14 -9.69
N HIS A 196 -4.74 0.34 -9.38
CA HIS A 196 -4.32 0.86 -8.08
C HIS A 196 -5.02 2.18 -7.75
N LEU A 197 -5.54 2.32 -6.53
CA LEU A 197 -6.14 3.57 -6.05
C LEU A 197 -5.07 4.64 -5.84
N LEU A 198 -3.92 4.24 -5.33
CA LEU A 198 -2.74 5.08 -5.18
C LEU A 198 -1.53 4.29 -5.66
N HIS A 199 -0.66 4.94 -6.43
CA HIS A 199 0.68 4.44 -6.68
C HIS A 199 1.68 5.59 -6.70
N GLY A 200 2.42 5.75 -5.60
CA GLY A 200 3.58 6.63 -5.50
C GLY A 200 4.89 5.85 -5.57
N VAL A 201 5.93 6.44 -6.15
CA VAL A 201 7.29 5.90 -6.15
C VAL A 201 8.22 6.93 -5.53
N VAL A 202 8.97 6.54 -4.50
CA VAL A 202 9.95 7.40 -3.84
C VAL A 202 11.33 6.77 -3.89
N HIS A 203 12.29 7.50 -4.41
CA HIS A 203 13.69 7.12 -4.45
C HIS A 203 14.33 7.27 -3.06
N ALA A 204 15.36 6.48 -2.75
CA ALA A 204 16.04 6.58 -1.45
C ALA A 204 16.66 7.96 -1.16
N ASN A 205 16.92 8.78 -2.18
CA ASN A 205 17.35 10.18 -2.00
C ASN A 205 16.20 11.13 -1.61
N GLY A 206 14.98 10.62 -1.49
CA GLY A 206 13.77 11.33 -1.10
C GLY A 206 12.97 11.89 -2.27
N TYR A 207 13.40 11.77 -3.53
CA TYR A 207 12.63 12.28 -4.66
C TYR A 207 11.44 11.36 -4.99
N GLY A 208 10.25 11.93 -4.99
CA GLY A 208 8.99 11.22 -5.21
C GLY A 208 8.30 11.53 -6.55
N HIS A 209 7.66 10.51 -7.10
CA HIS A 209 6.75 10.57 -8.24
C HIS A 209 5.40 9.99 -7.85
N LEU A 210 4.32 10.68 -8.21
CA LEU A 210 2.98 10.14 -8.08
C LEU A 210 2.56 9.63 -9.46
N LEU A 211 2.39 8.31 -9.57
CA LEU A 211 2.06 7.67 -10.84
C LEU A 211 0.55 7.59 -11.07
N ARG A 212 -0.22 7.30 -10.01
CA ARG A 212 -1.66 7.06 -10.11
C ARG A 212 -2.41 7.51 -8.87
N VAL A 213 -3.58 8.11 -9.11
CA VAL A 213 -4.63 8.35 -8.13
C VAL A 213 -5.97 8.04 -8.80
N ASN A 214 -6.59 6.94 -8.39
CA ASN A 214 -7.89 6.51 -8.87
C ASN A 214 -8.88 6.63 -7.71
N GLY A 215 -9.59 7.78 -7.66
CA GLY A 215 -10.71 8.00 -6.74
C GLY A 215 -11.98 7.30 -7.20
N ARG A 216 -13.15 7.81 -6.79
CA ARG A 216 -14.45 7.26 -7.20
C ARG A 216 -14.63 7.23 -8.72
N ASP A 217 -14.19 8.27 -9.41
CA ASP A 217 -14.22 8.33 -10.88
C ASP A 217 -13.27 7.32 -11.55
N GLY A 218 -12.25 6.88 -10.82
CA GLY A 218 -11.31 5.83 -11.23
C GLY A 218 -11.72 4.41 -10.79
N GLY A 219 -12.95 4.22 -10.31
CA GLY A 219 -13.49 2.92 -9.90
C GLY A 219 -13.22 2.53 -8.45
N SER A 220 -12.82 3.48 -7.59
CA SER A 220 -12.81 3.28 -6.14
C SER A 220 -14.23 3.22 -5.61
N ALA A 221 -14.59 2.16 -4.88
CA ALA A 221 -15.89 2.08 -4.24
C ALA A 221 -16.02 2.95 -2.98
N ARG A 222 -14.89 3.43 -2.42
CA ARG A 222 -14.84 3.93 -1.04
C ARG A 222 -14.16 5.29 -0.92
N LEU A 223 -12.94 5.41 -1.46
CA LEU A 223 -12.13 6.63 -1.39
C LEU A 223 -12.33 7.53 -2.62
N THR A 224 -12.44 8.84 -2.38
CA THR A 224 -12.37 9.88 -3.41
C THR A 224 -10.92 10.18 -3.79
N GLY A 225 -10.72 10.87 -4.93
CA GLY A 225 -9.37 11.24 -5.37
C GLY A 225 -8.71 12.23 -4.40
N SER A 226 -9.47 13.17 -3.85
CA SER A 226 -9.00 14.14 -2.86
C SER A 226 -8.57 13.47 -1.56
N GLU A 227 -9.35 12.51 -1.04
CA GLU A 227 -8.99 11.78 0.19
C GLU A 227 -7.67 11.01 0.03
N ILE A 228 -7.44 10.40 -1.13
CA ILE A 228 -6.19 9.70 -1.44
C ILE A 228 -5.02 10.68 -1.53
N MET A 229 -5.23 11.84 -2.18
CA MET A 229 -4.21 12.89 -2.29
C MET A 229 -3.85 13.46 -0.92
N ASP A 230 -4.83 13.76 -0.08
CA ASP A 230 -4.62 14.29 1.25
C ASP A 230 -3.82 13.31 2.12
N PHE A 231 -4.16 12.01 2.05
CA PHE A 231 -3.38 10.95 2.69
C PHE A 231 -1.93 10.92 2.18
N TRP A 232 -1.75 10.93 0.86
CA TRP A 232 -0.42 10.92 0.25
C TRP A 232 0.44 12.12 0.67
N ASP A 233 -0.15 13.31 0.75
CA ASP A 233 0.55 14.52 1.15
C ASP A 233 0.95 14.50 2.62
N ARG A 234 0.09 14.02 3.53
CA ARG A 234 0.47 13.86 4.93
C ARG A 234 1.59 12.83 5.09
N LEU A 235 1.51 11.72 4.37
CA LEU A 235 2.55 10.69 4.39
C LEU A 235 3.89 11.22 3.86
N CYS A 236 3.88 11.96 2.75
CA CYS A 236 5.07 12.58 2.18
C CYS A 236 5.71 13.60 3.12
N LYS A 237 4.89 14.41 3.81
CA LYS A 237 5.36 15.37 4.82
C LYS A 237 6.05 14.66 5.98
N MET A 238 5.41 13.67 6.60
CA MET A 238 6.01 12.89 7.69
C MET A 238 7.30 12.18 7.27
N LEU A 239 7.37 11.67 6.03
CA LEU A 239 8.55 10.94 5.54
C LEU A 239 9.63 11.86 4.94
N HIS A 240 9.44 13.19 4.93
CA HIS A 240 10.35 14.15 4.29
C HIS A 240 10.64 13.84 2.81
N VAL A 241 9.59 13.50 2.05
CA VAL A 241 9.65 13.30 0.60
C VAL A 241 9.78 14.65 -0.10
N ARG A 242 10.68 14.73 -1.08
CA ARG A 242 10.91 15.88 -1.94
C ARG A 242 10.14 15.70 -3.24
N TYR A 243 9.19 16.59 -3.49
CA TYR A 243 8.49 16.63 -4.77
C TYR A 243 9.43 17.23 -5.84
N GLY A 244 9.56 16.55 -6.99
CA GLY A 244 10.22 17.14 -8.14
C GLY A 244 9.39 18.30 -8.70
N ILE A 245 10.07 19.33 -9.22
CA ILE A 245 9.46 20.55 -9.79
C ILE A 245 8.45 20.22 -10.92
N HIS A 246 8.59 19.07 -11.59
CA HIS A 246 7.66 18.57 -12.62
C HIS A 246 6.53 17.67 -12.09
N SER A 247 6.60 17.18 -10.85
CA SER A 247 5.48 16.43 -10.23
C SER A 247 4.26 17.34 -9.99
N PHE A 248 4.47 18.65 -9.89
CA PHE A 248 3.40 19.65 -9.89
C PHE A 248 2.87 20.01 -11.29
N ILE A 249 3.57 19.68 -12.38
CA ILE A 249 3.05 19.98 -13.72
C ILE A 249 1.84 19.09 -14.08
N PHE A 250 1.71 17.92 -13.44
CA PHE A 250 0.46 17.16 -13.45
C PHE A 250 -0.55 17.59 -12.37
N SER A 251 -0.15 18.41 -11.39
CA SER A 251 -1.11 19.03 -10.47
C SER A 251 -2.05 19.97 -11.22
N SER A 252 -1.61 20.72 -12.24
CA SER A 252 -2.51 21.59 -13.02
C SER A 252 -3.40 20.84 -14.03
N VAL A 253 -3.04 19.63 -14.47
CA VAL A 253 -3.90 18.80 -15.33
C VAL A 253 -4.91 18.02 -14.48
N ILE A 254 -4.53 17.56 -13.29
CA ILE A 254 -5.43 16.90 -12.33
C ILE A 254 -6.35 17.93 -11.65
N TRP A 255 -5.93 19.18 -11.43
CA TRP A 255 -6.82 20.23 -10.91
C TRP A 255 -7.95 20.58 -11.90
N LYS A 256 -7.73 20.41 -13.21
CA LYS A 256 -8.79 20.58 -14.21
C LYS A 256 -9.86 19.48 -14.20
N PHE A 257 -9.64 18.39 -13.46
CA PHE A 257 -10.63 17.33 -13.24
C PHE A 257 -11.19 17.33 -11.80
N LEU A 258 -10.77 18.26 -10.95
CA LEU A 258 -11.26 18.45 -9.57
C LEU A 258 -12.07 19.74 -9.38
N LEU A 259 -12.44 20.42 -10.49
CA LEU A 259 -13.43 21.50 -10.57
C LEU A 259 -14.44 21.14 -11.67
#